data_AF-A0A7K0W4I6-F1
#
_entry.id   AF-A0A7K0W4I6-F1
#
_cell.length_a   1.000
_cell.length_b   1.000
_cell.length_c   1.000
_cell.angle_alpha   90.00
_cell.angle_beta   90.00
_cell.angle_gamma   90.00
#
_symmetry.space_group_name_H-M   'P 1'
#
loop_
_entity.id
_entity.type
_entity.pdbx_description
1 polymer ?
#
loop_
_entity_poly.entity_id
_entity_poly.type
_entity_poly.pdbx_seq_one_letter_code
_entity_poly.pdbx_strand_id
1 'polypeptide(L)'
;MNQRTRLSLLVTQTLIISLMIALLGRLFYLQIGAGPKYRDAALSIQSRDIVTPATRGLIVDSSGVPLALNRVGLAVTVDRSILDKQEDKGVAVLKRTSKLLALTYQDVFRRTRLCGELPKSIQTGCWTGTRYQPIPITKDADPTKALQIIERGDLFPG
;
A
#
# COMPACT_ATOMS: atom_id res chain seq x y z
N MET A 1 25.28 -28.89 -59.37
CA MET A 1 24.57 -28.29 -58.21
C MET A 1 24.60 -26.77 -58.33
N ASN A 2 23.45 -26.13 -58.51
CA ASN A 2 23.32 -24.72 -58.86
C ASN A 2 23.90 -23.77 -57.79
N GLN A 3 24.81 -22.89 -58.21
CA GLN A 3 25.47 -21.84 -57.40
C GLN A 3 24.46 -20.99 -56.62
N ARG A 4 23.30 -20.66 -57.21
CA ARG A 4 22.22 -19.89 -56.55
C ARG A 4 21.67 -20.58 -55.30
N THR A 5 21.49 -21.90 -55.34
CA THR A 5 20.99 -22.69 -54.20
C THR A 5 21.97 -22.67 -53.04
N ARG A 6 23.28 -22.85 -53.33
CA ARG A 6 24.35 -22.78 -52.32
C ARG A 6 24.43 -21.39 -51.67
N LEU A 7 24.27 -20.33 -52.46
CA LEU A 7 24.31 -18.96 -51.95
C LEU A 7 23.10 -18.66 -51.05
N SER A 8 21.90 -19.08 -51.44
CA SER A 8 20.69 -18.90 -50.61
C SER A 8 20.75 -19.69 -49.29
N LEU A 9 21.32 -20.90 -49.32
CA LEU A 9 21.56 -21.71 -48.12
C LEU A 9 22.53 -21.02 -47.17
N LEU A 10 23.63 -20.47 -47.70
CA LEU A 10 24.61 -19.72 -46.92
C LEU A 10 24.00 -18.49 -46.23
N VAL A 11 23.19 -17.72 -46.96
CA VAL A 11 22.49 -16.54 -46.43
C VAL A 11 21.49 -16.92 -45.35
N THR A 12 20.70 -17.97 -45.57
CA THR A 12 19.71 -18.43 -44.60
C THR A 12 20.39 -18.95 -43.33
N GLN A 13 21.49 -19.69 -43.48
CA GLN A 13 22.25 -20.23 -42.35
C GLN A 13 22.91 -19.11 -41.53
N THR A 14 23.48 -18.08 -42.17
CA THR A 14 24.05 -16.93 -41.46
C THR A 14 22.97 -16.12 -40.73
N LEU A 15 21.79 -15.93 -41.33
CA LEU A 15 20.66 -15.29 -40.67
C LEU A 15 20.25 -16.06 -39.40
N ILE A 16 20.04 -17.38 -39.50
CA ILE A 16 19.66 -18.21 -38.35
C ILE A 16 20.73 -18.15 -37.25
N ILE A 17 22.01 -18.27 -37.61
CA ILE A 17 23.11 -18.22 -36.64
C ILE A 17 23.16 -16.85 -35.93
N SER A 18 23.00 -15.74 -36.67
CA SER A 18 22.98 -14.40 -36.07
C SER A 18 21.83 -14.23 -35.07
N LEU A 19 20.65 -14.77 -35.39
CA LEU A 19 19.49 -14.72 -34.51
C LEU A 19 19.72 -15.56 -33.24
N MET A 20 20.31 -16.74 -33.39
CA MET A 20 20.67 -17.60 -32.25
C MET A 20 21.70 -16.94 -31.34
N ILE A 21 22.73 -16.30 -31.89
CA ILE A 21 23.73 -15.57 -31.11
C ILE A 21 23.08 -14.41 -30.35
N ALA A 22 22.19 -13.64 -31.00
CA ALA A 22 21.49 -12.53 -30.34
C ALA A 22 20.61 -13.01 -29.17
N LEU A 23 19.89 -14.12 -29.35
CA LEU A 23 19.04 -14.71 -28.30
C LEU A 23 19.87 -15.29 -27.15
N LEU A 24 20.97 -15.97 -27.45
CA LEU A 24 21.90 -16.48 -26.44
C LEU A 24 22.59 -15.35 -25.66
N GLY A 25 23.01 -14.28 -26.35
CA GLY A 25 23.55 -13.09 -25.72
C GLY A 25 22.53 -12.42 -24.80
N ARG A 26 21.26 -12.34 -25.22
CA ARG A 26 20.18 -11.84 -24.38
C ARG A 26 19.94 -12.71 -23.15
N LEU A 27 19.94 -14.03 -23.32
CA LEU A 27 19.79 -14.98 -22.22
C LEU A 27 20.94 -14.86 -21.21
N PHE A 28 22.17 -14.79 -21.71
CA PHE A 28 23.37 -14.58 -20.90
C PHE A 28 23.29 -13.27 -20.11
N TYR A 29 22.86 -12.18 -20.75
CA TYR A 29 22.67 -10.90 -20.07
C TYR A 29 21.65 -11.00 -18.93
N LEU A 30 20.51 -11.65 -19.15
CA LEU A 30 19.48 -11.80 -18.10
C LEU A 30 19.93 -12.69 -16.95
N GLN A 31 20.69 -13.77 -17.23
CA GLN A 31 21.13 -14.72 -16.22
C GLN A 31 22.36 -14.25 -15.44
N ILE A 32 23.35 -13.66 -16.12
CA ILE A 32 24.67 -13.35 -15.53
C ILE A 32 24.84 -11.84 -15.35
N GLY A 33 24.55 -11.04 -16.37
CA GLY A 33 24.74 -9.57 -16.30
C GLY A 33 23.76 -8.88 -15.35
N ALA A 34 22.48 -9.29 -15.38
CA ALA A 34 21.40 -8.73 -14.58
C ALA A 34 20.83 -9.73 -13.56
N GLY A 35 21.46 -10.90 -13.39
CA GLY A 35 21.01 -11.95 -12.47
C GLY A 35 20.79 -11.47 -11.03
N PRO A 36 21.75 -10.75 -10.41
CA PRO A 36 21.59 -10.24 -9.04
C PRO A 36 20.38 -9.32 -8.90
N LYS A 37 20.19 -8.38 -9.83
CA LYS A 37 19.06 -7.43 -9.82
C LYS A 37 17.71 -8.14 -9.84
N TYR A 38 17.54 -9.15 -10.70
CA TYR A 38 16.28 -9.91 -10.78
C TYR A 38 16.08 -10.83 -9.58
N ARG A 39 17.17 -11.35 -9.00
CA ARG A 39 17.12 -12.12 -7.75
C ARG A 39 16.71 -11.25 -6.57
N ASP A 40 17.24 -10.05 -6.44
CA ASP A 40 16.90 -9.10 -5.38
C ASP A 40 15.45 -8.61 -5.53
N ALA A 41 15.00 -8.36 -6.76
CA ALA A 41 13.60 -8.06 -7.05
C ALA A 41 12.67 -9.22 -6.64
N ALA A 42 13.07 -10.47 -6.87
CA ALA A 42 12.29 -11.63 -6.43
C ALA A 42 12.28 -11.77 -4.89
N LEU A 43 13.43 -11.61 -4.24
CA LEU A 43 13.55 -11.71 -2.78
C LEU A 43 12.78 -10.60 -2.06
N SER A 44 12.86 -9.35 -2.52
CA SER A 44 12.12 -8.22 -1.93
C SER A 44 10.60 -8.32 -2.07
N ILE A 45 10.10 -9.07 -3.07
CA ILE A 45 8.68 -9.40 -3.18
C ILE A 45 8.31 -10.51 -2.18
N GLN A 46 9.19 -11.50 -2.00
CA GLN A 46 8.93 -12.66 -1.14
C GLN A 46 9.07 -12.35 0.36
N SER A 47 10.11 -11.62 0.74
CA SER A 47 10.38 -11.20 2.11
C SER A 47 10.21 -9.69 2.22
N ARG A 48 9.20 -9.26 2.99
CA ARG A 48 9.13 -7.89 3.48
C ARG A 48 9.80 -7.84 4.85
N ASP A 49 10.77 -6.95 4.98
CA ASP A 49 11.31 -6.62 6.29
C ASP A 49 10.25 -5.89 7.10
N ILE A 50 9.81 -6.50 8.20
CA ILE A 50 8.85 -5.91 9.13
C ILE A 50 9.65 -5.40 10.32
N VAL A 51 9.82 -4.08 10.41
CA VAL A 51 10.39 -3.45 11.61
C VAL A 51 9.30 -3.44 12.69
N THR A 52 9.42 -4.31 13.69
CA THR A 52 8.54 -4.31 14.86
C THR A 52 9.10 -3.36 15.92
N PRO A 53 8.51 -2.16 16.12
CA PRO A 53 9.01 -1.24 17.13
C PRO A 53 8.86 -1.85 18.53
N ALA A 54 9.87 -1.63 19.38
CA ALA A 54 9.80 -2.05 20.78
C ALA A 54 8.72 -1.25 21.53
N THR A 55 8.03 -1.90 22.47
CA THR A 55 7.09 -1.22 23.37
C THR A 55 7.84 -0.26 24.29
N ARG A 56 7.28 0.92 24.57
CA ARG A 56 7.87 1.87 25.52
C ARG A 56 7.87 1.28 26.94
N GLY A 57 8.78 1.78 27.79
CA GLY A 57 8.75 1.50 29.23
C GLY A 57 7.47 2.01 29.89
N LEU A 58 7.04 1.34 30.96
CA LEU A 58 5.93 1.79 31.80
C LEU A 58 6.38 2.99 32.64
N ILE A 59 5.52 4.00 32.76
CA ILE A 59 5.73 5.09 33.73
C ILE A 59 4.92 4.72 34.96
N VAL A 60 5.60 4.49 36.08
CA VAL A 60 5.02 4.10 37.36
C VAL A 60 5.21 5.19 38.41
N ASP A 61 4.32 5.26 39.40
CA ASP A 61 4.52 6.08 40.59
C ASP A 61 5.55 5.46 41.56
N SER A 62 5.81 6.11 42.69
CA SER A 62 6.74 5.63 43.73
C SER A 62 6.32 4.31 44.40
N SER A 63 5.05 3.94 44.29
CA SER A 63 4.47 2.68 44.79
C SER A 63 4.42 1.59 43.71
N GLY A 64 4.88 1.89 42.48
CA GLY A 64 4.86 0.97 41.34
C GLY A 64 3.55 0.93 40.56
N VAL A 65 2.60 1.84 40.81
CA VAL A 65 1.32 1.88 40.10
C VAL A 65 1.51 2.51 38.70
N PRO A 66 1.10 1.84 37.61
CA PRO A 66 1.29 2.36 36.26
C PRO A 66 0.39 3.58 35.99
N LEU A 67 1.01 4.72 35.68
CA LEU A 67 0.34 5.96 35.26
C LEU A 67 0.16 6.05 33.74
N ALA A 68 1.11 5.48 32.99
CA ALA A 68 1.01 5.36 31.54
C ALA A 68 1.42 3.96 31.09
N LEU A 69 0.53 3.34 30.33
CA LEU A 69 0.67 1.99 29.80
C LEU A 69 0.52 1.99 28.28
N ASN A 70 1.23 1.08 27.61
CA ASN A 70 1.15 0.93 26.17
C ASN A 70 0.10 -0.13 25.82
N ARG A 71 -0.75 0.17 24.84
CA ARG A 71 -1.64 -0.80 24.22
C ARG A 71 -1.37 -0.84 22.73
N VAL A 72 -1.36 -2.04 22.17
CA VAL A 72 -1.27 -2.23 20.72
C VAL A 72 -2.64 -1.89 20.14
N GLY A 73 -2.67 -0.92 19.24
CA GLY A 73 -3.88 -0.51 18.52
C GLY A 73 -3.61 -0.50 17.03
N LEU A 74 -4.55 -1.02 16.24
CA LEU A 74 -4.53 -0.91 14.79
C LEU A 74 -5.33 0.31 14.37
N ALA A 75 -4.65 1.32 13.84
CA ALA A 75 -5.29 2.52 13.35
C ALA A 75 -5.74 2.34 11.89
N VAL A 76 -7.02 2.58 11.61
CA VAL A 76 -7.52 2.72 10.23
C VAL A 76 -7.59 4.20 9.92
N THR A 77 -6.86 4.62 8.88
CA THR A 77 -6.77 6.02 8.46
C THR A 77 -7.47 6.25 7.13
N VAL A 78 -7.82 7.50 6.86
CA VAL A 78 -8.34 7.94 5.56
C VAL A 78 -7.48 9.07 5.01
N ASP A 79 -7.20 9.02 3.71
CA ASP A 79 -6.53 10.08 2.97
C ASP A 79 -7.54 10.94 2.21
N ARG A 80 -7.71 12.18 2.68
CA ARG A 80 -8.62 13.14 2.05
C ARG A 80 -8.18 13.56 0.65
N SER A 81 -6.89 13.50 0.33
CA SER A 81 -6.35 13.89 -0.98
C SER A 81 -6.78 12.95 -2.10
N ILE A 82 -7.00 11.67 -1.77
CA ILE A 82 -7.53 10.65 -2.69
C ILE A 82 -9.05 10.67 -2.64
N LEU A 83 -9.63 10.74 -1.44
CA LEU A 83 -11.06 10.68 -1.22
C LEU A 83 -11.82 11.85 -1.88
N ASP A 84 -11.26 13.07 -1.85
CA ASP A 84 -11.86 14.25 -2.49
C ASP A 84 -11.86 14.18 -4.02
N LYS A 85 -11.03 13.33 -4.63
CA LYS A 85 -10.97 13.15 -6.09
C LYS A 85 -12.06 12.21 -6.61
N GLN A 86 -12.73 11.46 -5.73
CA GLN A 86 -13.84 10.61 -6.08
C GLN A 86 -15.07 11.45 -6.47
N GLU A 87 -15.89 10.96 -7.40
CA GLU A 87 -17.09 11.66 -7.87
C GLU A 87 -18.07 12.00 -6.74
N ASP A 88 -18.15 11.13 -5.73
CA ASP A 88 -19.01 11.26 -4.56
C ASP A 88 -18.33 11.92 -3.35
N LYS A 89 -17.11 12.46 -3.53
CA LYS A 89 -16.25 12.98 -2.45
C LYS A 89 -16.02 11.97 -1.32
N GLY A 90 -16.09 10.67 -1.64
CA GLY A 90 -15.84 9.56 -0.74
C GLY A 90 -16.97 9.17 0.21
N VAL A 91 -18.18 9.65 -0.02
CA VAL A 91 -19.32 9.34 0.85
C VAL A 91 -19.61 7.84 0.88
N ALA A 92 -19.54 7.15 -0.26
CA ALA A 92 -19.76 5.71 -0.35
C ALA A 92 -18.68 4.93 0.40
N VAL A 93 -17.41 5.33 0.25
CA VAL A 93 -16.27 4.71 0.96
C VAL A 93 -16.45 4.84 2.46
N LEU A 94 -16.70 6.06 2.95
CA LEU A 94 -16.90 6.31 4.38
C LEU A 94 -18.09 5.53 4.95
N LYS A 95 -19.20 5.37 4.20
CA LYS A 95 -20.35 4.55 4.61
C LYS A 95 -20.00 3.05 4.68
N ARG A 96 -19.23 2.54 3.73
CA ARG A 96 -18.78 1.13 3.73
C ARG A 96 -17.84 0.87 4.90
N THR A 97 -16.84 1.74 5.09
CA THR A 97 -15.87 1.64 6.18
C THR A 97 -16.55 1.77 7.54
N SER A 98 -17.51 2.69 7.70
CA SER A 98 -18.27 2.83 8.94
C SER A 98 -19.11 1.58 9.24
N LYS A 99 -19.75 0.98 8.22
CA LYS A 99 -20.50 -0.26 8.37
C LYS A 99 -19.60 -1.43 8.79
N LEU A 100 -18.41 -1.53 8.21
CA LEU A 100 -17.44 -2.59 8.54
C LEU A 100 -16.94 -2.45 10.00
N LEU A 101 -16.54 -1.24 10.38
CA LEU A 101 -16.03 -0.93 11.72
C LEU A 101 -17.12 -0.81 12.79
N ALA A 102 -18.40 -0.98 12.43
CA ALA A 102 -19.56 -0.78 13.32
C ALA A 102 -19.58 0.62 13.96
N LEU A 103 -19.18 1.64 13.20
CA LEU A 103 -19.21 3.05 13.60
C LEU A 103 -20.35 3.78 12.90
N THR A 104 -20.89 4.80 13.56
CA THR A 104 -21.89 5.68 12.96
C THR A 104 -21.25 6.54 11.87
N TYR A 105 -21.83 6.54 10.67
CA TYR A 105 -21.34 7.34 9.54
C TYR A 105 -21.18 8.83 9.88
N GLN A 106 -22.13 9.41 10.61
CA GLN A 106 -22.08 10.83 11.00
C GLN A 106 -20.86 11.17 11.86
N ASP A 107 -20.44 10.25 12.73
CA ASP A 107 -19.28 10.44 13.59
C ASP A 107 -17.98 10.31 12.82
N VAL A 108 -17.91 9.34 11.91
CA VAL A 108 -16.78 9.18 10.98
C VAL A 108 -16.66 10.40 10.07
N PHE A 109 -17.77 10.89 9.52
CA PHE A 109 -17.80 12.07 8.67
C PHE A 109 -17.31 13.32 9.40
N ARG A 110 -17.77 13.55 10.64
CA ARG A 110 -17.30 14.65 11.49
C ARG A 110 -15.80 14.57 11.75
N ARG A 111 -15.31 13.40 12.18
CA ARG A 111 -13.91 13.18 12.57
C ARG A 111 -12.94 13.29 11.40
N THR A 112 -13.41 13.02 10.18
CA THR A 112 -12.60 13.07 8.94
C THR A 112 -12.62 14.44 8.27
N ARG A 113 -13.41 15.39 8.77
CA ARG A 113 -13.49 16.76 8.27
C ARG A 113 -12.69 17.71 9.15
N LEU A 114 -12.17 18.76 8.52
CA LEU A 114 -11.45 19.81 9.24
C LEU A 114 -12.44 20.61 10.09
N CYS A 115 -12.00 21.05 11.26
CA CYS A 115 -12.83 21.86 12.16
C CYS A 115 -13.40 23.13 11.48
N GLY A 116 -12.67 23.72 10.53
CA GLY A 116 -13.12 24.90 9.77
C GLY A 116 -14.16 24.63 8.67
N GLU A 117 -14.36 23.37 8.27
CA GLU A 117 -15.34 22.99 7.24
C GLU A 117 -16.74 22.72 7.82
N LEU A 118 -16.83 22.52 9.14
CA LEU A 118 -18.05 22.13 9.84
C LEU A 118 -18.75 23.35 10.48
N PRO A 119 -20.09 23.39 10.50
CA PRO A 119 -20.83 24.41 11.25
C PRO A 119 -20.56 24.29 12.75
N LYS A 120 -20.51 25.43 13.46
CA LYS A 120 -20.12 25.52 14.89
C LYS A 120 -20.88 24.57 15.82
N SER A 121 -22.12 24.19 15.48
CA SER A 121 -22.92 23.25 16.27
C SER A 121 -22.46 21.79 16.22
N ILE A 122 -21.63 21.41 15.24
CA ILE A 122 -21.25 20.01 14.97
C ILE A 122 -19.71 19.83 15.04
N GLN A 123 -18.96 20.82 15.54
CA GLN A 123 -17.49 20.78 15.56
C GLN A 123 -16.88 19.85 16.62
N THR A 124 -17.65 19.27 17.53
CA THR A 124 -17.09 18.39 18.58
C THR A 124 -16.45 17.15 17.96
N GLY A 125 -15.14 17.01 18.10
CA GLY A 125 -14.37 15.86 17.60
C GLY A 125 -13.92 15.96 16.14
N CYS A 126 -13.89 17.15 15.56
CA CYS A 126 -13.33 17.41 14.23
C CYS A 126 -11.80 17.22 14.16
N TRP A 127 -11.27 17.06 12.95
CA TRP A 127 -9.82 16.95 12.73
C TRP A 127 -9.12 18.30 12.89
N THR A 128 -8.11 18.34 13.75
CA THR A 128 -7.30 19.52 14.06
C THR A 128 -6.00 19.60 13.26
N GLY A 129 -5.64 18.53 12.54
CA GLY A 129 -4.45 18.47 11.71
C GLY A 129 -4.66 19.07 10.31
N THR A 130 -3.76 18.73 9.39
CA THR A 130 -3.88 19.17 7.99
C THR A 130 -4.68 18.16 7.16
N ARG A 131 -5.19 18.61 6.00
CA ARG A 131 -5.94 17.74 5.06
C ARG A 131 -5.07 16.62 4.46
N TYR A 132 -3.76 16.84 4.36
CA TYR A 132 -2.82 15.90 3.72
C TYR A 132 -2.27 14.85 4.68
N GLN A 133 -2.61 14.94 5.96
CA GLN A 133 -2.26 13.91 6.93
C GLN A 133 -3.29 12.77 6.89
N PRO A 134 -2.85 11.52 7.06
CA PRO A 134 -3.77 10.39 7.18
C PRO A 134 -4.62 10.58 8.45
N ILE A 135 -5.93 10.75 8.27
CA ILE A 135 -6.85 11.06 9.37
C ILE A 135 -7.32 9.74 9.98
N PRO A 136 -7.03 9.46 11.27
CA PRO A 136 -7.45 8.21 11.91
C PRO A 136 -8.96 8.19 12.15
N ILE A 137 -9.65 7.19 11.60
CA ILE A 137 -11.07 6.90 11.85
C ILE A 137 -11.24 6.23 13.22
N THR A 138 -10.38 5.24 13.48
CA THR A 138 -10.27 4.52 14.75
C THR A 138 -8.80 4.29 15.09
N LYS A 139 -8.49 4.21 16.39
CA LYS A 139 -7.16 3.88 16.90
C LYS A 139 -7.01 2.40 17.27
N ASP A 140 -8.14 1.74 17.46
CA ASP A 140 -8.23 0.34 17.90
C ASP A 140 -9.22 -0.39 16.99
N ALA A 141 -8.78 -0.78 15.80
CA ALA A 141 -9.53 -1.61 14.88
C ALA A 141 -9.31 -3.11 15.17
N ASP A 142 -10.34 -3.91 14.92
CA ASP A 142 -10.20 -5.36 14.90
C ASP A 142 -9.29 -5.78 13.71
N PRO A 143 -8.26 -6.62 13.93
CA PRO A 143 -7.32 -7.02 12.89
C PRO A 143 -7.99 -7.66 11.67
N THR A 144 -9.04 -8.47 11.86
CA THR A 144 -9.71 -9.14 10.74
C THR A 144 -10.48 -8.14 9.88
N LYS A 145 -11.11 -7.14 10.51
CA LYS A 145 -11.79 -6.05 9.79
C LYS A 145 -10.81 -5.14 9.06
N ALA A 146 -9.69 -4.81 9.70
CA ALA A 146 -8.64 -3.99 9.06
C ALA A 146 -8.02 -4.71 7.85
N LEU A 147 -7.80 -6.02 7.96
CA LEU A 147 -7.28 -6.82 6.85
C LEU A 147 -8.22 -6.82 5.64
N GLN A 148 -9.53 -6.90 5.85
CA GLN A 148 -10.53 -6.83 4.77
C GLN A 148 -10.49 -5.50 3.99
N ILE A 149 -10.07 -4.41 4.63
CA ILE A 149 -9.90 -3.11 3.95
C ILE A 149 -8.70 -3.18 3.00
N ILE A 150 -7.58 -3.74 3.48
CA ILE A 150 -6.34 -3.88 2.71
C ILE A 150 -6.51 -4.83 1.52
N GLU A 151 -7.17 -5.97 1.75
CA GLU A 151 -7.41 -6.97 0.70
C GLU A 151 -8.34 -6.47 -0.40
N ARG A 152 -9.17 -5.45 -0.11
CA ARG A 152 -10.17 -4.91 -1.03
C ARG A 152 -9.93 -3.43 -1.32
N GLY A 153 -8.69 -3.08 -1.65
CA GLY A 153 -8.29 -1.70 -1.95
C GLY A 153 -9.17 -1.02 -3.02
N ASP A 154 -9.68 -1.77 -3.99
CA ASP A 154 -10.59 -1.25 -5.03
C ASP A 154 -11.92 -0.72 -4.47
N LEU A 155 -12.42 -1.30 -3.37
CA LEU A 155 -13.68 -0.90 -2.72
C LEU A 155 -13.48 0.21 -1.68
N PHE A 156 -12.24 0.38 -1.22
CA PHE A 156 -11.84 1.34 -0.20
C PHE A 156 -10.68 2.23 -0.69
N PRO A 157 -10.89 3.04 -1.74
CA PRO A 157 -9.88 3.97 -2.19
C PRO A 157 -9.71 5.15 -1.21
N GLY A 158 -8.46 5.41 -0.82
CA GLY A 158 -8.08 6.46 0.13
C GLY A 158 -8.04 5.97 1.56
#